data_AF-A0A963EML8-F1
#
_entry.id   AF-A0A963EML8-F1
#
_cell.length_a   1.000
_cell.length_b   1.000
_cell.length_c   1.000
_cell.angle_alpha   90.00
_cell.angle_beta   90.00
_cell.angle_gamma   90.00
#
_symmetry.space_group_name_H-M   'P 1'
#
loop_
_entity.id
_entity.type
_entity.pdbx_description
1 polymer ?
#
loop_
_entity_poly.entity_id
_entity_poly.type
_entity_poly.pdbx_seq_one_letter_code
_entity_poly.pdbx_strand_id
1 'polypeptide(L)'
;MKEGSLEAPTRHPVAWQTDAFWDRPALERELERVYDICHGCRRCVSLCDAFPTLFDLVDASDTLEVDGIARDHYHKVVDQCYLCDLCFLTKCPYVPPHEWDLD
;
A
#
# COMPACT_ATOMS: atom_id res chain seq x y z
N MET A 1 0.37 -10.27 18.53
CA MET A 1 -0.05 -9.37 17.44
C MET A 1 -1.37 -9.91 16.91
N LYS A 2 -2.46 -9.14 16.99
CA LYS A 2 -3.79 -9.54 16.48
C LYS A 2 -3.93 -9.04 15.04
N GLU A 3 -4.64 -9.79 14.21
CA GLU A 3 -4.95 -9.41 12.82
C GLU A 3 -5.90 -8.19 12.81
N GLY A 4 -5.50 -7.10 12.15
CA GLY A 4 -6.21 -5.81 12.13
C GLY A 4 -7.58 -5.85 11.46
N SER A 5 -7.81 -6.74 10.48
CA SER A 5 -9.10 -6.89 9.78
C SER A 5 -10.21 -7.55 10.61
N LEU A 6 -9.96 -7.87 11.88
CA LEU A 6 -10.96 -8.48 12.78
C LEU A 6 -11.78 -7.46 13.56
N GLU A 7 -11.31 -6.21 13.63
CA GLU A 7 -11.97 -5.09 14.29
C GLU A 7 -12.19 -3.96 13.27
N ALA A 8 -13.03 -2.98 13.61
CA ALA A 8 -13.24 -1.84 12.72
C ALA A 8 -11.94 -1.03 12.63
N PRO A 9 -11.38 -0.79 11.43
CA PRO A 9 -10.14 -0.07 11.31
C PRO A 9 -10.32 1.41 11.63
N THR A 10 -9.25 2.05 12.09
CA THR A 10 -9.20 3.49 12.34
C THR A 10 -8.55 4.19 11.15
N ARG A 11 -9.12 5.32 10.70
CA ARG A 11 -8.45 6.22 9.74
C ARG A 11 -7.92 7.44 10.46
N HIS A 12 -6.66 7.78 10.21
CA HIS A 12 -6.02 8.95 10.80
C HIS A 12 -6.10 10.15 9.85
N PRO A 13 -6.49 11.35 10.32
CA PRO A 13 -6.50 12.53 9.47
C PRO A 13 -5.09 12.84 8.94
N VAL A 14 -4.95 12.92 7.62
CA VAL A 14 -3.69 13.27 6.98
C VAL A 14 -3.42 14.77 7.12
N ALA A 15 -2.19 15.14 7.48
CA ALA A 15 -1.77 16.53 7.69
C ALA A 15 -1.51 17.31 6.38
N TRP A 16 -2.48 17.29 5.46
CA TRP A 16 -2.36 17.79 4.08
C TRP A 16 -2.08 19.30 3.93
N GLN A 17 -2.29 20.07 5.00
CA GLN A 17 -2.03 21.51 5.03
C GLN A 17 -0.58 21.86 5.39
N THR A 18 0.24 20.86 5.74
CA THR A 18 1.65 21.07 6.09
C THR A 18 2.54 20.97 4.86
N ASP A 19 3.67 21.68 4.85
CA ASP A 19 4.64 21.57 3.75
C ASP A 19 5.20 20.14 3.59
N ALA A 20 5.30 19.40 4.71
CA ALA A 20 5.75 18.02 4.73
C ALA A 20 4.86 17.07 3.91
N PHE A 21 3.58 17.38 3.72
CA PHE A 21 2.68 16.58 2.89
C PHE A 21 3.11 16.53 1.42
N TRP A 22 3.79 17.57 0.95
CA TRP A 22 4.23 17.70 -0.44
C TRP A 22 5.66 17.18 -0.67
N ASP A 23 6.29 16.58 0.34
CA ASP A 23 7.61 15.96 0.22
C ASP A 23 7.52 14.67 -0.60
N ARG A 24 7.89 14.77 -1.88
CA ARG A 24 7.91 13.65 -2.83
C ARG A 24 8.79 12.48 -2.34
N PRO A 25 10.04 12.68 -1.89
CA PRO A 25 10.82 11.61 -1.24
C PRO A 25 10.15 10.95 -0.03
N ALA A 26 9.41 11.70 0.80
CA ALA A 26 8.65 11.11 1.89
C ALA A 26 7.50 10.22 1.38
N LEU A 27 6.74 10.69 0.39
CA LEU A 27 5.71 9.89 -0.26
C LEU A 27 6.27 8.60 -0.87
N GLU A 28 7.40 8.68 -1.59
CA GLU A 28 8.00 7.49 -2.21
C GLU A 28 8.42 6.44 -1.18
N ARG A 29 8.99 6.86 -0.04
CA ARG A 29 9.33 5.94 1.06
C ARG A 29 8.09 5.27 1.64
N GLU A 30 7.00 6.01 1.75
CA GLU A 30 5.75 5.45 2.27
C GLU A 30 5.08 4.50 1.28
N LEU A 31 5.08 4.82 -0.01
CA LEU A 31 4.62 3.91 -1.06
C LEU A 31 5.45 2.62 -1.09
N GLU A 32 6.78 2.73 -0.99
CA GLU A 32 7.68 1.57 -0.93
C GLU A 32 7.35 0.67 0.26
N ARG A 33 7.13 1.25 1.45
CA ARG A 33 6.69 0.53 2.66
C ARG A 33 5.36 -0.20 2.47
N VAL A 34 4.35 0.49 1.94
CA VAL A 34 3.02 -0.10 1.72
C VAL A 34 3.08 -1.21 0.67
N TYR A 35 3.84 -1.02 -0.40
CA TYR A 35 4.02 -2.00 -1.46
C TYR A 35 4.74 -3.25 -0.97
N ASP A 36 5.77 -3.10 -0.13
CA ASP A 36 6.49 -4.22 0.48
C ASP A 36 5.55 -5.08 1.33
N ILE A 37 4.73 -4.44 2.18
CA ILE A 37 3.70 -5.13 2.98
C ILE A 37 2.66 -5.84 2.09
N CYS A 38 2.24 -5.19 1.00
CA CYS A 38 1.27 -5.75 0.06
C CYS A 38 1.85 -6.94 -0.71
N HIS A 39 3.12 -6.85 -1.14
CA HIS A 39 3.86 -7.94 -1.79
C HIS A 39 4.06 -9.13 -0.85
N GLY A 40 4.37 -8.87 0.43
CA GLY A 40 4.59 -9.92 1.43
C GLY A 40 3.35 -10.76 1.74
N CYS A 41 2.14 -10.20 1.66
CA CYS A 41 0.91 -10.93 2.01
C CYS A 41 0.00 -11.31 0.83
N ARG A 42 0.02 -10.54 -0.28
CA ARG A 42 -0.76 -10.72 -1.51
C ARG A 42 -2.28 -10.99 -1.35
N ARG A 43 -2.88 -10.76 -0.18
CA ARG A 43 -4.28 -11.14 0.14
C ARG A 43 -5.34 -10.38 -0.67
N CYS A 44 -5.00 -9.20 -1.17
CA CYS A 44 -5.93 -8.29 -1.84
C CYS A 44 -6.02 -8.48 -3.37
N VAL A 45 -5.28 -9.45 -3.93
CA VAL A 45 -5.14 -9.66 -5.39
C VAL A 45 -6.47 -9.76 -6.14
N SER A 46 -7.53 -10.29 -5.51
CA SER A 46 -8.83 -10.48 -6.14
C SER A 46 -9.79 -9.29 -6.01
N LEU A 47 -9.37 -8.18 -5.38
CA LEU A 47 -10.25 -7.05 -5.07
C LEU A 47 -10.12 -5.86 -6.02
N CYS A 48 -8.93 -5.61 -6.59
CA CYS A 48 -8.61 -4.40 -7.34
C CYS A 48 -7.39 -4.63 -8.23
N ASP A 49 -7.37 -4.00 -9.42
CA ASP A 49 -6.28 -4.11 -10.39
C ASP A 49 -4.95 -3.50 -9.93
N ALA A 50 -4.96 -2.67 -8.87
CA ALA A 50 -3.75 -2.14 -8.25
C ALA A 50 -2.82 -3.26 -7.76
N PHE A 51 -3.36 -4.34 -7.17
CA PHE A 51 -2.53 -5.40 -6.61
C PHE A 51 -1.88 -6.29 -7.68
N PRO A 52 -2.60 -6.81 -8.70
CA PRO A 52 -1.97 -7.44 -9.86
C PRO A 52 -0.93 -6.54 -10.52
N THR A 53 -1.22 -5.25 -10.72
CA THR A 53 -0.26 -4.30 -11.30
C THR A 53 1.02 -4.19 -10.48
N LEU A 54 0.91 -4.10 -9.15
CA LEU A 54 2.08 -4.10 -8.27
C LEU A 54 2.87 -5.40 -8.40
N PHE A 55 2.21 -6.55 -8.38
CA PHE A 55 2.89 -7.84 -8.41
C PHE A 55 3.55 -8.10 -9.76
N ASP A 56 2.93 -7.70 -10.86
CA ASP A 56 3.52 -7.78 -12.20
C ASP A 56 4.79 -6.90 -12.30
N LEU A 57 4.80 -5.73 -11.65
CA LEU A 57 6.00 -4.88 -11.58
C LEU A 57 7.11 -5.52 -10.75
N VAL A 58 6.78 -6.16 -9.63
CA VAL A 58 7.76 -6.88 -8.81
C VAL A 58 8.31 -8.09 -9.55
N ASP A 59 7.45 -8.90 -10.13
CA ASP A 59 7.82 -10.13 -10.83
C ASP A 59 8.63 -9.85 -12.12
N ALA A 60 8.53 -8.62 -12.66
CA ALA A 60 9.34 -8.13 -13.77
C ALA A 60 10.64 -7.41 -13.35
N SER A 61 10.90 -7.25 -12.04
CA SER A 61 12.09 -6.59 -11.51
C SER A 61 13.28 -7.55 -11.39
N ASP A 62 14.51 -7.00 -11.36
CA ASP A 62 15.73 -7.82 -11.24
C ASP A 62 15.88 -8.48 -9.87
N THR A 63 15.31 -7.88 -8.82
CA THR A 63 15.41 -8.37 -7.43
C THR A 63 14.26 -9.26 -7.03
N LEU A 64 13.15 -9.25 -7.80
CA LEU A 64 11.87 -9.85 -7.42
C LEU A 64 11.28 -9.26 -6.13
N GLU A 65 11.75 -8.08 -5.73
CA GLU A 65 11.29 -7.34 -4.57
C GLU A 65 10.91 -5.91 -5.00
N VAL A 66 10.27 -5.15 -4.10
CA VAL A 66 9.81 -3.78 -4.37
C VAL A 66 10.97 -2.81 -4.64
N ASP A 67 12.16 -3.07 -4.09
CA ASP A 67 13.37 -2.29 -4.31
C ASP A 67 13.88 -2.32 -5.77
N GLY A 68 13.47 -3.34 -6.54
CA GLY A 68 13.76 -3.47 -7.96
C GLY A 68 12.81 -2.69 -8.86
N ILE A 69 11.71 -2.14 -8.32
CA ILE A 69 10.76 -1.35 -9.10
C ILE A 69 11.29 0.09 -9.22
N ALA A 70 11.42 0.58 -10.45
CA ALA A 70 11.69 1.99 -10.70
C ALA A 70 10.61 2.87 -10.04
N ARG A 71 11.00 3.86 -9.23
CA ARG A 71 10.07 4.75 -8.50
C ARG A 71 9.07 5.44 -9.42
N ASP A 72 9.49 5.79 -10.64
CA ASP A 72 8.63 6.35 -11.67
C ASP A 72 7.52 5.38 -12.13
N HIS A 73 7.53 4.10 -11.75
CA HIS A 73 6.44 3.17 -12.02
C HIS A 73 5.42 3.05 -10.89
N TYR A 74 5.66 3.63 -9.71
CA TYR A 74 4.72 3.53 -8.59
C TYR A 74 3.34 4.08 -8.95
N HIS A 75 3.29 5.15 -9.75
CA HIS A 75 2.01 5.73 -10.21
C HIS A 75 1.13 4.73 -10.97
N LYS A 76 1.71 3.75 -11.68
CA LYS A 76 0.94 2.72 -12.41
C LYS A 76 0.04 1.91 -11.47
N VAL A 77 0.50 1.68 -10.24
CA VAL A 77 -0.27 1.00 -9.19
C VAL A 77 -1.35 1.92 -8.65
N VAL A 78 -1.00 3.18 -8.34
CA VAL A 78 -1.93 4.19 -7.80
C VAL A 78 -3.07 4.49 -8.77
N ASP A 79 -2.80 4.54 -10.08
CA ASP A 79 -3.79 4.80 -11.13
C ASP A 79 -4.90 3.73 -11.22
N GLN A 80 -4.65 2.54 -10.67
CA GLN A 80 -5.65 1.46 -10.58
C GLN A 80 -6.45 1.48 -9.27
N CYS A 81 -6.10 2.37 -8.33
CA CYS A 81 -6.80 2.48 -7.04
C CYS A 81 -7.94 3.50 -7.12
N TYR A 82 -9.17 3.03 -6.94
CA TYR A 82 -10.37 3.88 -6.95
C TYR A 82 -10.79 4.42 -5.57
N LEU A 83 -9.94 4.25 -4.54
CA LEU A 83 -10.19 4.72 -3.17
C LEU A 83 -11.55 4.25 -2.59
N CYS A 84 -11.90 2.99 -2.85
CA CYS A 84 -13.19 2.40 -2.42
C CYS A 84 -13.15 1.70 -1.06
N ASP A 85 -11.98 1.63 -0.43
CA ASP A 85 -11.74 1.04 0.89
C ASP A 85 -12.00 -0.47 1.04
N LEU A 86 -12.31 -1.17 -0.05
CA LEU A 86 -12.65 -2.59 0.03
C LEU A 86 -11.49 -3.46 0.58
N CYS A 87 -10.25 -3.20 0.13
CA CYS A 87 -9.08 -3.91 0.62
C CYS A 87 -8.81 -3.62 2.10
N PHE A 88 -8.90 -2.35 2.48
CA PHE A 88 -8.72 -1.84 3.84
C PHE A 88 -9.73 -2.46 4.82
N LEU A 89 -11.02 -2.45 4.47
CA LEU A 89 -12.08 -2.89 5.37
C LEU A 89 -12.23 -4.41 5.47
N THR A 90 -11.86 -5.17 4.42
CA THR A 90 -12.30 -6.58 4.32
C THR A 90 -11.19 -7.62 4.24
N LYS A 91 -9.95 -7.23 3.91
CA LYS A 91 -8.86 -8.20 3.66
C LYS A 91 -7.53 -7.84 4.31
N CYS A 92 -7.20 -6.57 4.46
CA CYS A 92 -5.89 -6.16 4.93
C CYS A 92 -5.72 -6.47 6.43
N PRO A 93 -4.82 -7.40 6.82
CA PRO A 93 -4.62 -7.77 8.21
C PRO A 93 -3.78 -6.73 8.99
N TYR A 94 -3.30 -5.69 8.32
CA TYR A 94 -2.29 -4.76 8.82
C TYR A 94 -2.79 -3.32 8.97
N VAL A 95 -4.11 -3.13 8.86
CA VAL A 95 -4.78 -1.86 9.13
C VAL A 95 -4.74 -1.51 10.62
N PRO A 96 -4.87 -0.22 10.98
CA PRO A 96 -4.86 0.20 12.39
C PRO A 96 -5.96 -0.53 13.18
N PRO A 97 -5.68 -1.02 14.41
CA PRO A 97 -4.57 -0.65 15.30
C PRO A 97 -3.32 -1.55 15.17
N HIS A 98 -3.16 -2.25 14.06
CA HIS A 98 -1.96 -3.04 13.80
C HIS A 98 -0.70 -2.16 13.79
N GLU A 99 0.44 -2.66 14.28
CA GLU A 99 1.69 -1.88 14.43
C GLU A 99 2.27 -1.36 13.11
N TRP A 100 1.87 -1.96 11.98
CA TRP A 100 2.27 -1.50 10.65
C TRP A 100 1.39 -0.38 10.10
N ASP A 101 0.27 -0.06 10.75
CA ASP A 101 -0.51 1.15 10.49
C ASP A 101 -0.74 1.42 8.98
N LEU A 102 -1.25 0.41 8.27
CA LEU A 102 -1.47 0.51 6.82
C LEU A 102 -2.83 1.17 6.56
N ASP A 103 -2.82 2.50 6.36
CA ASP A 103 -3.96 3.40 6.14
C ASP A 103 -3.81 4.23 4.84
#